data_AF-A0A533Z9W6-F1
#
_entry.id   AF-A0A533Z9W6-F1
#
_cell.length_a   1.000
_cell.length_b   1.000
_cell.length_c   1.000
_cell.angle_alpha   90.00
_cell.angle_beta   90.00
_cell.angle_gamma   90.00
#
_symmetry.space_group_name_H-M   'P 1'
#
loop_
_entity.id
_entity.type
_entity.pdbx_description
1 polymer ?
#
loop_
_entity_poly.entity_id
_entity_poly.type
_entity_poly.pdbx_seq_one_letter_code
_entity_poly.pdbx_strand_id
1 'polypeptide(L)'
;MQTRGIIYASEDWREKGDLPLPAQFVLETGRLVAKQPNGIRFRLISSWPINKRNSPMTEFERTALAKILVNTDRPYAGVTTEGRARVFQALYADKALSQRCADCHNVHPNSPKRDFKAGDVMGGILLTIPLPQ
;
A
#
# COMPACT_ATOMS: atom_id res chain seq x y z
N MET A 1 13.87 7.02 -18.53
CA MET A 1 13.85 8.43 -18.07
C MET A 1 14.89 8.64 -16.97
N GLN A 2 14.80 7.93 -15.84
CA GLN A 2 15.79 8.01 -14.75
C GLN A 2 17.22 7.62 -15.19
N THR A 3 17.40 6.48 -15.87
CA THR A 3 18.71 6.03 -16.38
C THR A 3 19.35 6.95 -17.42
N ARG A 4 18.56 7.85 -18.01
CA ARG A 4 19.03 8.86 -18.98
C ARG A 4 19.23 10.24 -18.32
N GLY A 5 19.08 10.35 -17.00
CA GLY A 5 19.23 11.59 -16.24
C GLY A 5 18.18 12.66 -16.53
N ILE A 6 17.02 12.28 -17.09
CA ILE A 6 16.00 13.25 -17.54
C ILE A 6 15.13 13.72 -16.36
N ILE A 7 14.71 12.81 -15.49
CA ILE A 7 13.90 13.09 -14.29
C ILE A 7 14.05 11.94 -13.30
N TYR A 8 14.04 12.23 -12.00
CA TYR A 8 14.14 11.24 -10.92
C TYR A 8 12.79 11.01 -10.25
N ALA A 9 12.70 9.91 -9.49
CA ALA A 9 11.63 9.76 -8.50
C ALA A 9 12.27 9.75 -7.11
N SER A 10 11.71 10.49 -6.17
CA SER A 10 12.29 10.68 -4.85
C SER A 10 11.22 10.81 -3.77
N GLU A 11 11.60 10.60 -2.51
CA GLU A 11 10.67 10.76 -1.39
C GLU A 11 10.22 12.22 -1.22
N ASP A 12 11.11 13.18 -1.52
CA ASP A 12 10.85 14.64 -1.43
C ASP A 12 10.42 15.21 -2.80
N TRP A 13 9.64 14.45 -3.57
CA TRP A 13 9.34 14.78 -4.96
C TRP A 13 8.62 16.12 -5.13
N ARG A 14 7.85 16.56 -4.14
CA ARG A 14 7.12 17.83 -4.19
C ARG A 14 8.08 19.01 -4.09
N GLU A 15 9.07 18.90 -3.21
CA GLU A 15 10.08 19.91 -2.94
C GLU A 15 11.11 19.98 -4.07
N LYS A 16 11.47 18.82 -4.63
CA LYS A 16 12.50 18.69 -5.68
C LYS A 16 11.96 18.82 -7.11
N GLY A 17 10.64 18.78 -7.30
CA GLY A 17 10.03 18.72 -8.63
C GLY A 17 10.27 17.39 -9.36
N ASP A 18 10.54 16.32 -8.59
CA ASP A 18 10.71 14.96 -9.10
C ASP A 18 9.34 14.27 -9.29
N LEU A 19 9.36 13.04 -9.80
CA LEU A 19 8.19 12.16 -9.80
C LEU A 19 7.97 11.51 -8.42
N PRO A 20 6.72 11.24 -8.03
CA PRO A 20 6.45 10.46 -6.82
C PRO A 20 6.96 9.02 -6.97
N LEU A 21 7.43 8.44 -5.86
CA LEU A 21 7.65 6.99 -5.78
C LEU A 21 6.32 6.23 -5.97
N PRO A 22 6.35 4.94 -6.40
CA PRO A 22 5.14 4.16 -6.62
C PRO A 22 4.16 4.17 -5.43
N ALA A 23 4.66 4.01 -4.21
CA ALA A 23 3.84 4.07 -3.00
C ALA A 23 3.21 5.46 -2.78
N GLN A 24 3.95 6.54 -3.07
CA GLN A 24 3.45 7.91 -2.94
C GLN A 24 2.38 8.24 -3.98
N PHE A 25 2.53 7.73 -5.21
CA PHE A 25 1.50 7.85 -6.24
C PHE A 25 0.18 7.21 -5.81
N VAL A 26 0.22 6.00 -5.24
CA VAL A 26 -0.98 5.32 -4.73
C VAL A 26 -1.57 6.10 -3.55
N LEU A 27 -0.75 6.59 -2.61
CA LEU A 27 -1.23 7.38 -1.47
C LEU A 27 -1.92 8.68 -1.91
N GLU A 28 -1.36 9.39 -2.90
CA GLU A 28 -1.99 10.61 -3.44
C GLU A 28 -3.30 10.31 -4.15
N THR A 29 -3.35 9.24 -4.93
CA THR A 29 -4.59 8.80 -5.55
C THR A 29 -5.64 8.46 -4.47
N GLY A 30 -5.24 7.79 -3.39
CA GLY A 30 -6.11 7.46 -2.27
C GLY A 30 -6.66 8.70 -1.56
N ARG A 31 -5.79 9.72 -1.39
CA ARG A 31 -6.18 11.03 -0.85
C ARG A 31 -7.19 11.74 -1.74
N LEU A 32 -7.06 11.64 -3.07
CA LEU A 32 -8.01 12.25 -4.01
C LEU A 32 -9.36 11.51 -4.02
N VAL A 33 -9.35 10.18 -3.98
CA VAL A 33 -10.58 9.38 -3.93
C VAL A 33 -11.33 9.55 -2.61
N ALA A 34 -10.62 9.66 -1.49
CA ALA A 34 -11.23 9.92 -0.18
C ALA A 34 -11.97 11.27 -0.08
N LYS A 35 -11.73 12.22 -1.01
CA LYS A 35 -12.48 13.49 -1.10
C LYS A 35 -13.80 13.37 -1.86
N GLN A 36 -14.03 12.25 -2.54
CA GLN A 36 -15.26 12.03 -3.27
C GLN A 36 -16.42 11.71 -2.30
N PRO A 37 -17.65 12.12 -2.61
CA PRO A 37 -18.80 11.94 -1.70
C PRO A 37 -19.24 10.48 -1.54
N ASN A 38 -18.67 9.54 -2.31
CA ASN A 38 -19.02 8.12 -2.26
C ASN A 38 -18.39 7.36 -1.06
N GLY A 39 -17.51 8.01 -0.29
CA GLY A 39 -16.88 7.43 0.89
C GLY A 39 -15.90 6.28 0.62
N ILE A 40 -15.60 5.98 -0.65
CA ILE A 40 -14.62 4.98 -1.02
C ILE A 40 -13.23 5.45 -0.57
N ARG A 41 -12.46 4.55 0.03
CA ARG A 41 -11.08 4.82 0.46
C ARG A 41 -10.18 3.70 0.01
N PHE A 42 -8.93 4.02 -0.32
CA PHE A 42 -7.89 3.01 -0.36
C PHE A 42 -6.61 3.50 0.29
N ARG A 43 -5.88 2.56 0.88
CA ARG A 43 -4.67 2.79 1.67
C ARG A 43 -3.64 1.71 1.36
N LEU A 44 -2.37 2.04 1.50
CA LEU A 44 -1.31 1.04 1.57
C LEU A 44 -1.16 0.58 3.01
N ILE A 45 -1.13 -0.74 3.21
CA ILE A 45 -0.78 -1.35 4.49
C ILE A 45 0.29 -2.43 4.31
N SER A 46 1.12 -2.63 5.32
CA SER A 46 2.15 -3.66 5.31
C SER A 46 2.42 -4.18 6.72
N SER A 47 2.81 -5.45 6.83
CA SER A 47 3.40 -6.01 8.06
C SER A 47 4.79 -5.45 8.36
N TRP A 48 5.48 -4.91 7.35
CA TRP A 48 6.82 -4.34 7.44
C TRP A 48 6.87 -2.92 6.86
N PRO A 49 6.07 -1.98 7.38
CA PRO A 49 5.93 -0.67 6.76
C PRO A 49 7.17 0.19 7.01
N ILE A 50 7.75 0.73 5.94
CA ILE A 50 8.77 1.80 6.00
C ILE A 50 8.16 3.04 6.67
N ASN A 51 7.01 3.50 6.18
CA ASN A 51 6.22 4.56 6.81
C ASN A 51 5.25 3.95 7.82
N LYS A 52 5.48 4.18 9.12
CA LYS A 52 4.68 3.60 10.21
C LYS A 52 3.17 3.89 10.12
N ARG A 53 2.74 4.93 9.41
CA ARG A 53 1.32 5.21 9.13
C ARG A 53 0.61 4.11 8.31
N ASN A 54 1.39 3.28 7.60
CA ASN A 54 0.90 2.14 6.83
C ASN A 54 0.87 0.83 7.65
N SER A 55 0.93 0.91 8.97
CA SER A 55 0.75 -0.27 9.83
C SER A 55 -0.73 -0.69 9.85
N PRO A 56 -1.03 -2.00 9.94
CA PRO A 56 -2.40 -2.46 10.08
C PRO A 56 -3.00 -2.02 11.43
N MET A 57 -4.23 -1.51 11.40
CA MET A 57 -4.91 -0.95 12.57
C MET A 57 -5.95 -1.90 13.17
N THR A 58 -6.46 -2.84 12.39
CA THR A 58 -7.55 -3.75 12.79
C THR A 58 -7.13 -5.22 12.71
N GLU A 59 -7.89 -6.10 13.37
CA GLU A 59 -7.70 -7.55 13.23
C GLU A 59 -7.95 -8.02 11.79
N PHE A 60 -8.95 -7.44 11.12
CA PHE A 60 -9.23 -7.71 9.71
C PHE A 60 -7.98 -7.43 8.86
N GLU A 61 -7.35 -6.27 9.02
CA GLU A 61 -6.14 -5.90 8.27
C GLU A 61 -4.96 -6.84 8.54
N ARG A 62 -4.74 -7.23 9.80
CA ARG A 62 -3.68 -8.19 10.17
C ARG A 62 -3.92 -9.56 9.55
N THR A 63 -5.17 -10.04 9.62
CA THR A 63 -5.58 -11.30 9.02
C THR A 63 -5.45 -11.25 7.50
N ALA A 64 -5.91 -10.17 6.89
CA ALA A 64 -5.82 -9.95 5.45
C ALA A 64 -4.36 -10.00 4.98
N LEU A 65 -3.45 -9.28 5.67
CA LEU A 65 -2.02 -9.30 5.40
C LEU A 65 -1.44 -10.73 5.48
N ALA A 66 -1.82 -11.52 6.48
CA ALA A 66 -1.37 -12.91 6.57
C ALA A 66 -1.94 -13.79 5.44
N LYS A 67 -3.20 -13.58 5.05
CA LYS A 67 -3.88 -14.39 4.02
C LYS A 67 -3.36 -14.12 2.62
N ILE A 68 -3.06 -12.86 2.28
CA ILE A 68 -2.50 -12.52 0.96
C ILE A 68 -1.10 -13.08 0.74
N LEU A 69 -0.35 -13.43 1.79
CA LEU A 69 0.93 -14.13 1.67
C LEU A 69 0.77 -15.58 1.21
N VAL A 70 -0.39 -16.19 1.49
CA VAL A 70 -0.68 -17.59 1.13
C VAL A 70 -1.28 -17.69 -0.27
N ASN A 71 -2.21 -16.79 -0.61
CA ASN A 71 -2.83 -16.74 -1.93
C ASN A 71 -2.67 -15.34 -2.53
N THR A 72 -1.54 -15.14 -3.18
CA THR A 72 -1.10 -13.81 -3.62
C THR A 72 -1.87 -13.23 -4.82
N ASP A 73 -2.63 -14.06 -5.54
CA ASP A 73 -3.37 -13.67 -6.75
C ASP A 73 -4.86 -13.42 -6.49
N ARG A 74 -5.31 -13.61 -5.25
CA ARG A 74 -6.69 -13.34 -4.84
C ARG A 74 -6.71 -12.35 -3.68
N PRO A 75 -7.62 -11.36 -3.68
CA PRO A 75 -7.78 -10.50 -2.54
C PRO A 75 -8.35 -11.29 -1.36
N TYR A 76 -7.97 -10.88 -0.15
CA TYR A 76 -8.73 -11.23 1.04
C TYR A 76 -9.78 -10.15 1.28
N ALA A 77 -11.06 -10.52 1.26
CA ALA A 77 -12.17 -9.58 1.34
C ALA A 77 -13.24 -10.02 2.34
N GLY A 78 -13.97 -9.06 2.88
CA GLY A 78 -15.07 -9.32 3.81
C GLY A 78 -15.78 -8.06 4.23
N VAL A 79 -16.90 -8.24 4.94
CA VAL A 79 -17.59 -7.15 5.62
C VAL A 79 -17.09 -7.07 7.05
N THR A 80 -16.68 -5.88 7.47
CA THR A 80 -16.25 -5.57 8.83
C THR A 80 -16.94 -4.29 9.32
N THR A 81 -16.62 -3.86 10.53
CA THR A 81 -17.17 -2.66 11.14
C THR A 81 -16.04 -1.67 11.45
N GLU A 82 -16.17 -0.44 10.97
CA GLU A 82 -15.36 0.70 11.43
C GLU A 82 -16.22 1.58 12.34
N GLY A 83 -15.95 1.53 13.65
CA GLY A 83 -16.80 2.18 14.66
C GLY A 83 -18.19 1.56 14.72
N ARG A 84 -19.22 2.28 14.26
CA ARG A 84 -20.61 1.78 14.14
C ARG A 84 -21.02 1.49 12.68
N ALA A 85 -20.19 1.83 11.70
CA ALA A 85 -20.52 1.69 10.29
C ALA A 85 -20.04 0.34 9.75
N ARG A 86 -20.91 -0.37 9.03
CA ARG A 86 -20.51 -1.54 8.26
C ARG A 86 -19.78 -1.11 7.01
N VAL A 87 -18.67 -1.78 6.72
CA VAL A 87 -17.86 -1.51 5.54
C VAL A 87 -17.48 -2.83 4.87
N PHE A 88 -17.44 -2.82 3.55
CA PHE A 88 -16.75 -3.86 2.79
C PHE A 88 -15.27 -3.48 2.70
N GLN A 89 -14.38 -4.41 3.05
CA GLN A 89 -12.94 -4.25 2.88
C GLN A 89 -12.38 -5.38 2.01
N ALA A 90 -11.42 -5.04 1.15
CA ALA A 90 -10.66 -6.00 0.35
C ALA A 90 -9.19 -5.58 0.30
N LEU A 91 -8.29 -6.51 0.60
CA LEU A 91 -6.84 -6.31 0.52
C LEU A 91 -6.28 -7.03 -0.70
N TYR A 92 -5.68 -6.27 -1.61
CA TYR A 92 -4.97 -6.78 -2.78
C TYR A 92 -3.47 -6.79 -2.50
N ALA A 93 -2.77 -7.86 -2.86
CA ALA A 93 -1.33 -7.95 -2.64
C ALA A 93 -0.56 -6.92 -3.46
N ASP A 94 0.35 -6.21 -2.81
CA ASP A 94 1.33 -5.32 -3.45
C ASP A 94 2.66 -6.06 -3.54
N LYS A 95 3.02 -6.49 -4.76
CA LYS A 95 4.18 -7.33 -5.03
C LYS A 95 5.37 -6.49 -5.50
N ALA A 96 6.58 -6.90 -5.14
CA ALA A 96 7.80 -6.38 -5.74
C ALA A 96 7.86 -6.77 -7.23
N LEU A 97 7.32 -5.92 -8.12
CA LEU A 97 7.19 -6.22 -9.55
C LEU A 97 8.54 -6.46 -10.25
N SER A 98 9.63 -5.98 -9.67
CA SER A 98 10.98 -6.25 -10.14
C SER A 98 11.96 -6.28 -8.96
N GLN A 99 13.18 -6.76 -9.20
CA GLN A 99 14.22 -6.74 -8.17
C GLN A 99 14.54 -5.32 -7.71
N ARG A 100 14.44 -4.31 -8.60
CA ARG A 100 14.64 -2.90 -8.23
C ARG A 100 13.65 -2.41 -7.18
N CYS A 101 12.40 -2.90 -7.22
CA CYS A 101 11.41 -2.58 -6.21
C CYS A 101 11.86 -3.11 -4.84
N ALA A 102 12.29 -4.38 -4.79
CA ALA A 102 12.79 -4.99 -3.56
C ALA A 102 14.08 -4.32 -3.06
N ASP A 103 15.02 -4.00 -3.95
CA ASP A 103 16.31 -3.40 -3.61
C ASP A 103 16.13 -2.10 -2.83
N CYS A 104 15.29 -1.18 -3.31
CA CYS A 104 15.01 0.08 -2.62
C CYS A 104 14.44 -0.16 -1.22
N HIS A 105 13.50 -1.09 -1.07
CA HIS A 105 12.93 -1.44 0.23
C HIS A 105 13.97 -2.09 1.15
N ASN A 106 14.85 -2.93 0.62
CA ASN A 106 15.85 -3.64 1.42
C ASN A 106 16.94 -2.71 1.97
N VAL A 107 17.31 -1.67 1.22
CA VAL A 107 18.34 -0.72 1.66
C VAL A 107 17.77 0.43 2.48
N HIS A 108 16.47 0.74 2.35
CA HIS A 108 15.86 1.89 3.01
C HIS A 108 16.14 1.88 4.54
N PRO A 109 16.65 2.98 5.14
CA PRO A 109 17.05 3.03 6.55
C PRO A 109 15.96 2.56 7.53
N ASN A 110 14.72 2.98 7.27
CA ASN A 110 13.57 2.67 8.11
C ASN A 110 12.88 1.34 7.78
N SER A 111 13.41 0.53 6.86
CA SER A 111 12.75 -0.73 6.50
C SER A 111 12.90 -1.79 7.60
N PRO A 112 11.78 -2.36 8.10
CA PRO A 112 11.84 -3.44 9.09
C PRO A 112 12.27 -4.79 8.51
N LYS A 113 12.18 -4.99 7.19
CA LYS A 113 12.52 -6.22 6.49
C LYS A 113 13.44 -5.90 5.30
N ARG A 114 14.51 -6.68 5.13
CA ARG A 114 15.64 -6.33 4.22
C ARG A 114 16.05 -7.42 3.23
N ASP A 115 15.23 -8.44 3.09
CA ASP A 115 15.48 -9.66 2.31
C ASP A 115 14.35 -9.91 1.29
N PHE A 116 13.62 -8.87 0.88
CA PHE A 116 12.64 -8.98 -0.20
C PHE A 116 13.31 -9.37 -1.52
N LYS A 117 12.60 -10.12 -2.34
CA LYS A 117 12.96 -10.53 -3.70
C LYS A 117 11.88 -10.10 -4.69
N ALA A 118 12.22 -10.09 -5.98
CA ALA A 118 11.22 -9.94 -7.03
C ALA A 118 10.09 -10.97 -6.86
N GLY A 119 8.83 -10.50 -6.92
CA GLY A 119 7.63 -11.31 -6.71
C GLY A 119 7.14 -11.36 -5.26
N ASP A 120 7.96 -11.00 -4.27
CA ASP A 120 7.54 -11.00 -2.87
C ASP A 120 6.42 -9.99 -2.63
N VAL A 121 5.48 -10.37 -1.76
CA VAL A 121 4.45 -9.46 -1.27
C VAL A 121 5.07 -8.53 -0.23
N MET A 122 5.10 -7.23 -0.54
CA MET A 122 5.63 -6.18 0.33
C MET A 122 4.55 -5.57 1.25
N GLY A 123 3.29 -5.77 0.91
CA GLY A 123 2.14 -5.27 1.63
C GLY A 123 0.86 -5.48 0.81
N GLY A 124 -0.10 -4.57 0.96
CA GLY A 124 -1.28 -4.58 0.12
C GLY A 124 -2.00 -3.24 0.05
N ILE A 125 -2.80 -3.10 -1.00
CA ILE A 125 -3.74 -1.99 -1.20
C ILE A 125 -5.07 -2.41 -0.57
N LEU A 126 -5.41 -1.80 0.57
CA LEU A 126 -6.68 -1.99 1.26
C LEU A 126 -7.71 -1.06 0.63
N LEU A 127 -8.74 -1.64 0.00
CA LEU A 127 -9.94 -0.95 -0.45
C LEU A 127 -10.99 -1.02 0.65
N THR A 128 -11.63 0.11 0.97
CA THR A 128 -12.78 0.20 1.87
C THR A 128 -13.94 0.88 1.16
N ILE A 129 -15.09 0.23 1.16
CA ILE A 129 -16.35 0.74 0.61
C ILE A 129 -17.38 0.80 1.75
N PRO A 130 -17.99 1.96 2.03
CA PRO A 130 -19.07 2.05 3.00
C PRO A 130 -20.27 1.24 2.51
N LEU A 131 -20.91 0.49 3.41
CA LEU A 131 -22.16 -0.18 3.11
C LEU A 131 -23.33 0.67 3.59
N PRO A 132 -24.49 0.65 2.89
CA PRO A 132 -25.71 1.22 3.41
C PRO A 132 -26.03 0.68 4.81
N GLN A 133 -26.60 1.54 5.65
CA GLN A 133 -27.11 1.14 6.97
C GLN A 133 -28.34 0.24 6.83
#